data_AF-A0A7Y5M970-F1
#
_entry.id   AF-A0A7Y5M970-F1
#
_cell.length_a   1.000
_cell.length_b   1.000
_cell.length_c   1.000
_cell.angle_alpha   90.00
_cell.angle_beta   90.00
_cell.angle_gamma   90.00
#
_symmetry.space_group_name_H-M   'P 1'
#
loop_
_entity.id
_entity.type
_entity.pdbx_description
1 polymer ?
#
loop_
_entity_poly.entity_id
_entity_poly.type
_entity_poly.pdbx_seq_one_letter_code
_entity_poly.pdbx_strand_id
1 'polypeptide(L)'
;MTLPPRHSTAPDSAGLPTRRALLQAGSLVLLLGTQQIARGATIVAVRVWPADDYSRVTIESDQPLRAQKFFVTTPPRLAVDIEGIDLSPALRELVAKVRPDDPNIAGIRVGQNAPNVVRLVVDLKQAAVPQVFSLNPVAAYGHRLVFDLYPENPIDPLEALIAERLREKITEPAATASGASPADKAAAAAPTAPDHD
;
A
#
# COMPACT_ATOMS: atom_id res chain seq x y z
N MET A 1 -65.24 58.80 39.62
CA MET A 1 -63.82 58.39 39.56
C MET A 1 -63.80 56.96 39.03
N THR A 2 -63.50 56.83 37.75
CA THR A 2 -63.79 55.66 36.90
C THR A 2 -62.64 54.65 36.96
N LEU A 3 -62.92 53.36 37.23
CA LEU A 3 -61.90 52.30 37.17
C LEU A 3 -61.56 51.95 35.70
N PRO A 4 -60.29 51.61 35.39
CA PRO A 4 -59.91 51.16 34.05
C PRO A 4 -60.33 49.69 33.80
N PRO A 5 -60.55 49.29 32.53
CA PRO A 5 -60.84 47.91 32.17
C PRO A 5 -59.60 47.02 32.28
N ARG A 6 -59.78 45.79 32.80
CA ARG A 6 -58.73 44.77 32.82
C ARG A 6 -58.72 44.02 31.49
N HIS A 7 -57.61 44.04 30.77
CA HIS A 7 -57.38 43.13 29.65
C HIS A 7 -57.08 41.73 30.21
N SER A 8 -57.95 40.77 29.90
CA SER A 8 -57.74 39.35 30.17
C SER A 8 -56.99 38.75 28.98
N THR A 9 -55.69 38.51 29.12
CA THR A 9 -54.92 37.68 28.17
C THR A 9 -55.18 36.22 28.50
N ALA A 10 -56.04 35.56 27.72
CA ALA A 10 -56.17 34.11 27.74
C ALA A 10 -54.88 33.48 27.15
N PRO A 11 -54.36 32.38 27.72
CA PRO A 11 -53.27 31.64 27.09
C PRO A 11 -53.77 30.96 25.81
N ASP A 12 -53.03 31.14 24.72
CA ASP A 12 -53.25 30.40 23.47
C ASP A 12 -53.24 28.90 23.77
N SER A 13 -54.38 28.25 23.55
CA SER A 13 -54.53 26.81 23.69
C SER A 13 -53.86 26.16 22.50
N ALA A 14 -52.58 25.77 22.65
CA ALA A 14 -51.90 24.96 21.66
C ALA A 14 -52.63 23.62 21.51
N GLY A 15 -53.48 23.53 20.48
CA GLY A 15 -54.23 22.32 20.17
C GLY A 15 -53.29 21.15 19.87
N LEU A 16 -53.61 19.97 20.41
CA LEU A 16 -52.87 18.74 20.14
C LEU A 16 -52.84 18.48 18.62
N PRO A 17 -51.67 18.13 18.04
CA PRO A 17 -51.54 17.93 16.62
C PRO A 17 -52.48 16.81 16.14
N THR A 18 -53.23 17.07 15.07
CA THR A 18 -54.16 16.09 14.52
C THR A 18 -53.42 14.88 13.93
N ARG A 19 -54.05 13.70 13.97
CA ARG A 19 -53.48 12.46 13.39
C ARG A 19 -53.00 12.65 11.94
N ARG A 20 -53.71 13.46 11.15
CA ARG A 20 -53.30 13.81 9.78
C ARG A 20 -52.04 14.65 9.74
N ALA A 21 -51.90 15.66 10.62
CA ALA A 21 -50.68 16.45 10.72
C ALA A 21 -49.48 15.59 11.13
N LEU A 22 -49.67 14.65 12.06
CA LEU A 22 -48.62 13.69 12.44
C LEU A 22 -48.23 12.75 11.29
N LEU A 23 -49.21 12.27 10.52
CA LEU A 23 -48.95 11.42 9.34
C LEU A 23 -48.25 12.20 8.20
N GLN A 24 -48.63 13.46 7.97
CA GLN A 24 -48.00 14.31 6.97
C GLN A 24 -46.58 14.70 7.36
N ALA A 25 -46.35 15.05 8.63
CA ALA A 25 -45.01 15.31 9.15
C ALA A 25 -44.12 14.07 9.09
N GLY A 26 -44.66 12.89 9.44
CA GLY A 26 -43.95 11.61 9.33
C GLY A 26 -43.59 11.26 7.88
N SER A 27 -44.52 11.48 6.94
CA SER A 27 -44.26 11.28 5.50
C SER A 27 -43.18 12.22 4.97
N LEU A 28 -43.21 13.50 5.38
CA LEU A 28 -42.19 14.48 5.02
C LEU A 28 -40.80 14.08 5.55
N VAL A 29 -40.70 13.65 6.80
CA VAL A 29 -39.44 13.14 7.39
C VAL A 29 -38.91 11.91 6.63
N LEU A 30 -39.79 10.98 6.22
CA LEU A 30 -39.40 9.80 5.44
C LEU A 30 -38.92 10.15 4.02
N LEU A 31 -39.50 11.19 3.40
CA LEU A 31 -39.10 11.68 2.08
C LEU A 31 -37.75 12.42 2.11
N LEU A 32 -37.45 13.14 3.20
CA LEU A 32 -36.14 13.80 3.39
C LEU A 32 -35.01 12.82 3.77
N GLY A 33 -35.33 11.65 4.34
CA GLY A 33 -34.34 10.71 4.87
C GLY A 33 -33.56 9.87 3.84
N THR A 34 -33.93 9.88 2.56
CA THR A 34 -33.36 8.95 1.55
C THR A 34 -32.46 9.61 0.49
N GLN A 35 -32.41 10.94 0.42
CA GLN A 35 -31.84 11.64 -0.74
C GLN A 35 -30.31 11.83 -0.72
N GLN A 36 -29.57 11.33 0.28
CA GLN A 36 -28.11 11.57 0.36
C GLN A 36 -27.27 10.36 0.79
N ILE A 37 -27.71 9.13 0.56
CA ILE A 37 -26.78 7.99 0.63
C ILE A 37 -26.15 7.83 -0.75
N ALA A 38 -25.24 8.73 -1.11
CA ALA A 38 -24.29 8.45 -2.19
C ALA A 38 -23.40 7.30 -1.71
N ARG A 39 -23.66 6.09 -2.19
CA ARG A 39 -22.80 4.94 -1.92
C ARG A 39 -21.51 5.12 -2.73
N GLY A 40 -20.40 5.34 -2.05
CA GLY A 40 -19.08 5.26 -2.66
C GLY A 40 -18.77 3.85 -3.20
N ALA A 41 -17.78 3.74 -4.08
CA ALA A 41 -17.31 2.48 -4.61
C ALA A 41 -16.86 1.54 -3.48
N THR A 42 -17.19 0.27 -3.61
CA THR A 42 -16.78 -0.78 -2.69
C THR A 42 -15.42 -1.32 -3.10
N ILE A 43 -14.49 -1.36 -2.16
CA ILE A 43 -13.18 -2.00 -2.37
C ILE A 43 -13.35 -3.51 -2.28
N VAL A 44 -13.07 -4.20 -3.39
CA VAL A 44 -13.19 -5.65 -3.54
C VAL A 44 -11.93 -6.35 -3.04
N ALA A 45 -10.76 -5.86 -3.45
CA ALA A 45 -9.49 -6.47 -3.10
C ALA A 45 -8.36 -5.45 -3.14
N VAL A 46 -7.30 -5.74 -2.37
CA VAL A 46 -6.06 -4.95 -2.41
C VAL A 46 -4.87 -5.90 -2.45
N ARG A 47 -3.90 -5.58 -3.33
CA ARG A 47 -2.71 -6.41 -3.59
C ARG A 47 -1.45 -5.54 -3.61
N VAL A 48 -0.34 -6.13 -3.19
CA VAL A 48 1.01 -5.55 -3.26
C VAL A 48 1.92 -6.59 -3.91
N TRP A 49 2.69 -6.17 -4.91
CA TRP A 49 3.70 -6.96 -5.58
C TRP A 49 5.05 -6.26 -5.40
N PRO A 50 5.93 -6.75 -4.50
CA PRO A 50 7.27 -6.21 -4.34
C PRO A 50 8.21 -6.80 -5.40
N ALA A 51 8.95 -5.96 -6.11
CA ALA A 51 10.03 -6.38 -7.00
C ALA A 51 11.08 -5.26 -7.16
N ASP A 52 12.30 -5.64 -7.53
CA ASP A 52 13.43 -4.71 -7.66
C ASP A 52 13.24 -3.71 -8.81
N ASP A 53 12.60 -4.15 -9.89
CA ASP A 53 12.32 -3.33 -11.08
C ASP A 53 11.14 -2.37 -10.86
N TYR A 54 10.11 -2.80 -10.14
CA TYR A 54 9.04 -1.94 -9.64
C TYR A 54 8.23 -2.62 -8.53
N SER A 55 7.77 -1.83 -7.56
CA SER A 55 6.71 -2.29 -6.65
C SER A 55 5.36 -1.84 -7.15
N ARG A 56 4.40 -2.77 -7.23
CA ARG A 56 3.03 -2.49 -7.69
C ARG A 56 2.04 -2.62 -6.55
N VAL A 57 1.21 -1.59 -6.38
CA VAL A 57 0.03 -1.63 -5.51
C VAL A 57 -1.22 -1.60 -6.38
N THR A 58 -2.19 -2.46 -6.10
CA THR A 58 -3.45 -2.52 -6.86
C THR A 58 -4.64 -2.52 -5.92
N ILE A 59 -5.57 -1.61 -6.18
CA ILE A 59 -6.86 -1.51 -5.50
C ILE A 59 -7.94 -1.88 -6.52
N GLU A 60 -8.67 -2.96 -6.22
CA GLU A 60 -9.80 -3.43 -7.01
C GLU A 60 -11.11 -2.94 -6.40
N SER A 61 -12.04 -2.55 -7.25
CA SER A 61 -13.30 -1.89 -6.88
C SER A 61 -14.44 -2.30 -7.82
N ASP A 62 -15.68 -2.18 -7.32
CA ASP A 62 -16.90 -2.44 -8.08
C ASP A 62 -17.26 -1.31 -9.07
N GLN A 63 -16.70 -0.11 -8.88
CA GLN A 63 -16.91 1.07 -9.71
C GLN A 63 -15.57 1.75 -10.06
N PRO A 64 -15.49 2.53 -11.15
CA PRO A 64 -14.25 3.20 -11.53
C PRO A 64 -13.83 4.25 -10.49
N LEU A 65 -12.59 4.16 -10.03
CA LEU A 65 -12.00 5.12 -9.09
C LEU A 65 -11.34 6.29 -9.83
N ARG A 66 -11.57 7.50 -9.33
CA ARG A 66 -10.84 8.71 -9.73
C ARG A 66 -9.76 8.99 -8.70
N ALA A 67 -8.56 9.33 -9.18
CA ALA A 67 -7.41 9.51 -8.33
C ALA A 67 -6.62 10.75 -8.72
N GLN A 68 -6.25 11.57 -7.73
CA GLN A 68 -5.33 12.68 -7.88
C GLN A 68 -4.02 12.35 -7.16
N LYS A 69 -2.91 12.38 -7.90
CA LYS A 69 -1.58 12.05 -7.38
C LYS A 69 -0.77 13.31 -7.06
N PHE A 70 -0.01 13.24 -5.98
CA PHE A 70 0.93 14.25 -5.53
C PHE A 70 2.23 13.54 -5.14
N PHE A 71 3.35 14.00 -5.70
CA PHE A 71 4.66 13.46 -5.35
C PHE A 71 5.43 14.47 -4.51
N VAL A 72 6.05 13.98 -3.44
CA VAL A 72 6.94 14.75 -2.55
C VAL A 72 8.31 14.11 -2.63
N THR A 73 9.35 14.91 -2.85
CA THR A 73 10.71 14.39 -3.07
C THR A 73 11.49 14.12 -1.78
N THR A 74 11.19 14.86 -0.69
CA THR A 74 12.02 14.84 0.53
C THR A 74 11.20 14.73 1.82
N PRO A 75 11.18 13.57 2.51
CA PRO A 75 11.57 12.26 1.96
C PRO A 75 10.62 11.84 0.82
N PRO A 76 11.02 10.90 -0.06
CA PRO A 76 10.23 10.53 -1.22
C PRO A 76 8.90 9.87 -0.81
N ARG A 77 7.78 10.44 -1.25
CA ARG A 77 6.43 9.95 -0.96
C ARG A 77 5.50 10.15 -2.15
N LEU A 78 4.64 9.17 -2.39
CA LEU A 78 3.50 9.29 -3.28
C LEU A 78 2.22 9.42 -2.43
N ALA A 79 1.56 10.57 -2.49
CA ALA A 79 0.23 10.74 -1.94
C ALA A 79 -0.81 10.66 -3.07
N VAL A 80 -1.88 9.90 -2.86
CA VAL A 80 -2.98 9.74 -3.79
C VAL A 80 -4.29 9.97 -3.06
N ASP A 81 -5.05 10.95 -3.52
CA ASP A 81 -6.43 11.15 -3.12
C ASP A 81 -7.33 10.36 -4.05
N ILE A 82 -8.13 9.47 -3.48
CA ILE A 82 -9.05 8.60 -4.21
C ILE A 82 -10.47 9.06 -3.87
N GLU A 83 -11.19 9.51 -4.89
CA GLU A 83 -12.54 10.04 -4.78
C GLU A 83 -13.59 8.93 -4.88
N GLY A 84 -14.75 9.18 -4.28
CA GLY A 84 -15.90 8.30 -4.34
C GLY A 84 -15.76 7.08 -3.45
N ILE A 85 -14.90 7.09 -2.42
CA ILE A 85 -14.75 5.99 -1.48
C ILE A 85 -14.63 6.48 -0.04
N ASP A 86 -15.03 5.61 0.88
CA ASP A 86 -14.80 5.78 2.32
C ASP A 86 -13.73 4.79 2.81
N LEU A 87 -13.12 5.14 3.94
CA LEU A 87 -12.06 4.33 4.54
C LEU A 87 -12.59 2.97 5.01
N SER A 88 -12.27 1.93 4.26
CA SER A 88 -12.71 0.56 4.51
C SER A 88 -11.65 -0.30 5.21
N PRO A 89 -12.04 -1.42 5.87
CA PRO A 89 -11.09 -2.38 6.43
C PRO A 89 -10.09 -2.91 5.38
N ALA A 90 -10.54 -3.17 4.15
CA ALA A 90 -9.68 -3.65 3.07
C ALA A 90 -8.54 -2.68 2.73
N LEU A 91 -8.79 -1.36 2.81
CA LEU A 91 -7.73 -0.34 2.62
C LEU A 91 -6.79 -0.29 3.83
N ARG A 92 -7.28 -0.53 5.05
CA ARG A 92 -6.42 -0.60 6.24
C ARG A 92 -5.53 -1.85 6.21
N GLU A 93 -6.01 -2.96 5.68
CA GLU A 93 -5.21 -4.17 5.48
C GLU A 93 -4.03 -3.96 4.53
N LEU A 94 -4.12 -3.01 3.59
CA LEU A 94 -3.00 -2.67 2.71
C LEU A 94 -1.74 -2.28 3.50
N VAL A 95 -1.92 -1.58 4.63
CA VAL A 95 -0.83 -1.18 5.54
C VAL A 95 -0.08 -2.42 6.06
N ALA A 96 -0.80 -3.50 6.36
CA ALA A 96 -0.22 -4.74 6.87
C ALA A 96 0.38 -5.63 5.77
N LYS A 97 0.02 -5.41 4.50
CA LYS A 97 0.53 -6.18 3.35
C LYS A 97 1.90 -5.71 2.83
N VAL A 98 2.33 -4.50 3.22
CA VAL A 98 3.67 -4.03 2.89
C VAL A 98 4.68 -4.84 3.69
N ARG A 99 5.52 -5.58 2.98
CA ARG A 99 6.53 -6.41 3.61
C ARG A 99 7.80 -5.59 3.86
N PRO A 100 8.53 -5.81 4.97
CA PRO A 100 9.76 -5.07 5.27
C PRO A 100 10.84 -5.22 4.19
N ASP A 101 10.82 -6.31 3.43
CA ASP A 101 11.73 -6.66 2.33
C ASP A 101 11.35 -6.05 0.98
N ASP A 102 10.26 -5.29 0.86
CA ASP A 102 9.93 -4.56 -0.38
C ASP A 102 11.04 -3.53 -0.70
N PRO A 103 11.69 -3.59 -1.88
CA PRO A 103 12.84 -2.73 -2.16
C PRO A 103 12.46 -1.25 -2.36
N ASN A 104 11.21 -0.94 -2.72
CA ASN A 104 10.77 0.41 -3.08
C ASN A 104 9.87 1.07 -2.03
N ILE A 105 9.03 0.29 -1.33
CA ILE A 105 8.03 0.79 -0.39
C ILE A 105 8.55 0.66 1.05
N ALA A 106 8.61 1.78 1.77
CA ALA A 106 8.93 1.79 3.20
C ALA A 106 7.69 1.53 4.06
N GLY A 107 6.53 2.02 3.63
CA GLY A 107 5.26 1.82 4.32
C GLY A 107 4.10 2.46 3.55
N ILE A 108 2.89 2.07 3.90
CA ILE A 108 1.67 2.69 3.37
C ILE A 108 0.84 3.20 4.54
N ARG A 109 0.25 4.39 4.37
CA ARG A 109 -0.70 4.98 5.30
C ARG A 109 -1.99 5.26 4.55
N VAL A 110 -3.12 5.03 5.22
CA VAL A 110 -4.44 5.34 4.68
C VAL A 110 -5.23 6.14 5.71
N GLY A 111 -5.93 7.16 5.24
CA GLY A 111 -6.76 8.02 6.08
C GLY A 111 -7.92 8.62 5.30
N GLN A 112 -9.00 8.94 6.00
CA GLN A 112 -10.07 9.74 5.41
C GLN A 112 -9.58 11.19 5.31
N ASN A 113 -9.52 11.74 4.10
CA ASN A 113 -9.05 13.10 3.86
C ASN A 113 -10.21 14.11 3.84
N ALA A 114 -11.33 13.71 3.23
CA ALA A 114 -12.59 14.44 3.21
C ALA A 114 -13.75 13.44 3.08
N PRO A 115 -15.03 13.83 3.24
CA PRO A 115 -16.15 12.94 2.94
C PRO A 115 -16.06 12.38 1.52
N ASN A 116 -16.18 11.06 1.35
CA ASN A 116 -15.98 10.35 0.08
C ASN A 116 -14.58 10.49 -0.56
N VAL A 117 -13.56 10.94 0.19
CA VAL A 117 -12.18 11.01 -0.30
C VAL A 117 -11.22 10.36 0.70
N VAL A 118 -10.57 9.28 0.26
CA VAL A 118 -9.50 8.61 1.02
C VAL A 118 -8.16 9.06 0.48
N ARG A 119 -7.25 9.46 1.38
CA ARG A 119 -5.86 9.70 1.05
C ARG A 119 -5.02 8.48 1.41
N LEU A 120 -4.32 7.98 0.41
CA LEU A 120 -3.32 6.93 0.53
C LEU A 120 -1.95 7.56 0.35
N VAL A 121 -1.04 7.32 1.30
CA VAL A 121 0.34 7.82 1.25
C VAL A 121 1.27 6.62 1.26
N VAL A 122 2.06 6.48 0.19
CA VAL A 122 3.15 5.52 0.10
C VAL A 122 4.44 6.23 0.48
N ASP A 123 5.02 5.83 1.60
CA ASP A 123 6.37 6.23 1.99
C ASP A 123 7.37 5.35 1.20
N LEU A 124 8.31 5.97 0.49
CA LEU A 124 9.25 5.26 -0.39
C LEU A 124 10.63 5.13 0.27
N LYS A 125 11.34 4.04 -0.03
CA LYS A 125 12.72 3.80 0.44
C LYS A 125 13.75 4.58 -0.37
N GLN A 126 13.43 4.87 -1.62
CA GLN A 126 14.29 5.57 -2.58
C GLN A 126 13.45 6.47 -3.49
N ALA A 127 14.12 7.36 -4.22
CA ALA A 127 13.46 8.18 -5.24
C ALA A 127 12.89 7.27 -6.33
N ALA A 128 11.69 7.61 -6.81
CA ALA A 128 10.94 6.78 -7.75
C ALA A 128 10.13 7.65 -8.71
N VAL A 129 9.81 7.08 -9.87
CA VAL A 129 8.92 7.66 -10.89
C VAL A 129 7.57 6.97 -10.81
N PRO A 130 6.61 7.49 -10.03
CA PRO A 130 5.32 6.84 -9.82
C PRO A 130 4.39 6.97 -11.02
N GLN A 131 3.87 5.83 -11.48
CA GLN A 131 2.78 5.76 -12.44
C GLN A 131 1.49 5.39 -11.73
N VAL A 132 0.42 6.14 -12.02
CA VAL A 132 -0.91 5.91 -11.44
C VAL A 132 -1.90 5.89 -12.59
N PHE A 133 -2.60 4.77 -12.76
CA PHE A 133 -3.53 4.57 -13.85
C PHE A 133 -4.65 3.60 -13.47
N SER A 134 -5.76 3.68 -14.21
CA SER A 134 -6.92 2.83 -14.00
C SER A 134 -7.06 1.81 -15.13
N LEU A 135 -7.45 0.59 -14.78
CA LEU A 135 -7.78 -0.49 -15.72
C LEU A 135 -9.27 -0.77 -15.66
N ASN A 136 -9.86 -0.96 -16.85
CA ASN A 136 -11.24 -1.41 -16.97
C ASN A 136 -11.38 -2.87 -16.50
N PRO A 137 -12.61 -3.28 -16.13
CA PRO A 137 -12.90 -4.66 -15.75
C PRO A 137 -12.54 -5.64 -16.87
N VAL A 138 -12.04 -6.81 -16.49
CA VAL A 138 -11.72 -7.90 -17.42
C VAL A 138 -11.92 -9.26 -16.76
N ALA A 139 -12.67 -10.14 -17.40
CA ALA A 139 -13.02 -11.46 -16.87
C ALA A 139 -13.56 -11.36 -15.43
N ALA A 140 -12.87 -11.98 -14.46
CA ALA A 140 -13.27 -12.00 -13.06
C ALA A 140 -12.81 -10.77 -12.25
N TYR A 141 -12.04 -9.85 -12.84
CA TYR A 141 -11.51 -8.68 -12.15
C TYR A 141 -12.35 -7.44 -12.41
N GLY A 142 -12.66 -6.70 -11.35
CA GLY A 142 -13.36 -5.41 -11.40
C GLY A 142 -12.51 -4.24 -11.90
N HIS A 143 -12.94 -3.03 -11.57
CA HIS A 143 -12.17 -1.81 -11.84
C HIS A 143 -10.92 -1.80 -10.98
N ARG A 144 -9.77 -1.48 -11.56
CA ARG A 144 -8.50 -1.48 -10.82
C ARG A 144 -7.80 -0.14 -10.91
N LEU A 145 -7.45 0.43 -9.78
CA LEU A 145 -6.51 1.54 -9.67
C LEU A 145 -5.13 0.96 -9.33
N VAL A 146 -4.14 1.23 -10.18
CA VAL A 146 -2.80 0.65 -10.11
C VAL A 146 -1.78 1.76 -9.87
N PHE A 147 -0.85 1.48 -8.96
CA PHE A 147 0.30 2.32 -8.64
C PHE A 147 1.58 1.52 -8.92
N ASP A 148 2.35 1.93 -9.90
CA ASP A 148 3.67 1.35 -10.18
C ASP A 148 4.75 2.32 -9.74
N LEU A 149 5.67 1.82 -8.91
CA LEU A 149 6.71 2.59 -8.26
C LEU A 149 8.05 2.13 -8.81
N TYR A 150 8.47 2.74 -9.91
CA TYR A 150 9.76 2.47 -10.55
C TYR A 150 10.86 3.26 -9.83
N PRO A 151 11.94 2.64 -9.33
CA PRO A 151 13.06 3.39 -8.78
C PRO A 151 13.68 4.29 -9.85
N GLU A 152 14.09 5.51 -9.46
CA GLU A 152 14.77 6.43 -10.39
C GLU A 152 16.13 5.87 -10.85
N ASN A 153 16.80 5.12 -9.97
CA ASN A 153 18.07 4.47 -10.25
C ASN A 153 17.92 2.97 -9.98
N PRO A 154 17.43 2.18 -10.96
CA PRO A 154 17.32 0.74 -10.81
C PRO A 154 18.71 0.10 -10.69
N ILE A 155 18.82 -0.97 -9.91
CA ILE A 155 20.03 -1.79 -9.83
C ILE A 155 20.19 -2.52 -11.17
N ASP A 156 21.34 -2.36 -11.82
CA ASP A 156 21.64 -3.14 -13.02
C ASP A 156 21.90 -4.60 -12.62
N PRO A 157 21.12 -5.57 -13.17
CA PRO A 157 21.28 -6.98 -12.83
C PRO A 157 22.68 -7.52 -13.15
N LEU A 158 23.34 -7.01 -14.20
CA LEU A 158 24.71 -7.42 -14.53
C LEU A 158 25.71 -6.91 -13.47
N GLU A 159 25.56 -5.66 -13.04
CA GLU A 159 26.40 -5.10 -11.97
C GLU A 159 26.24 -5.88 -10.67
N ALA A 160 25.00 -6.29 -10.33
CA ALA A 160 24.73 -7.12 -9.16
C ALA A 160 25.46 -8.47 -9.22
N LEU A 161 25.42 -9.16 -10.37
CA LEU A 161 26.11 -10.44 -10.57
C LEU A 161 27.64 -10.28 -10.51
N ILE A 162 28.18 -9.18 -11.05
CA ILE A 162 29.62 -8.87 -10.95
C ILE A 162 30.01 -8.64 -9.49
N ALA A 163 29.22 -7.87 -8.75
CA ALA A 163 29.47 -7.57 -7.34
C ALA A 163 29.44 -8.84 -6.47
N GLU A 164 28.49 -9.76 -6.73
CA GLU A 164 28.39 -11.05 -6.06
C GLU A 164 29.63 -11.92 -6.34
N ARG A 165 30.01 -12.08 -7.61
CA ARG A 165 31.22 -12.83 -7.99
C ARG A 165 32.50 -12.25 -7.43
N LEU A 166 32.60 -10.93 -7.37
CA LEU A 166 33.77 -10.28 -6.79
C LEU A 166 33.83 -10.50 -5.27
N ARG A 167 32.67 -10.47 -4.59
CA ARG A 167 32.57 -10.78 -3.15
C ARG A 167 32.93 -12.23 -2.85
N GLU A 168 32.48 -13.20 -3.65
CA GLU A 168 32.87 -14.62 -3.55
C GLU A 168 34.39 -14.78 -3.69
N LYS A 169 34.98 -14.17 -4.72
CA LYS A 169 36.43 -14.24 -4.99
C LYS A 169 37.29 -13.60 -3.90
N ILE A 170 36.78 -12.59 -3.19
CA ILE A 170 37.47 -11.95 -2.05
C ILE A 170 37.31 -12.77 -0.75
N THR A 171 36.25 -13.58 -0.64
CA THR A 171 36.00 -14.42 0.55
C THR A 171 36.70 -15.79 0.46
N GLU A 172 37.05 -16.25 -0.76
CA GLU A 172 37.98 -17.37 -0.98
C GLU A 172 39.46 -16.93 -1.01
N PRO A 173 40.05 -16.63 0.17
CA PRO A 173 41.37 -17.21 0.43
C PRO A 173 41.54 -17.55 1.93
N ALA A 174 41.17 -18.78 2.31
CA ALA A 174 41.67 -19.42 3.55
C ALA A 174 41.47 -20.94 3.59
N ALA A 175 40.56 -21.53 2.81
CA ALA A 175 40.24 -22.96 2.91
C ALA A 175 41.15 -23.90 2.11
N THR A 176 42.05 -23.40 1.25
CA THR A 176 42.94 -24.24 0.42
C THR A 176 44.39 -24.29 0.91
N ALA A 177 44.74 -23.68 2.05
CA ALA A 177 46.09 -23.73 2.62
C ALA A 177 46.29 -24.80 3.72
N SER A 178 45.39 -25.80 3.83
CA SER A 178 45.60 -26.97 4.70
C SER A 178 45.49 -28.24 3.86
N GLY A 179 46.48 -28.46 2.99
CA GLY A 179 46.48 -29.57 2.05
C GLY A 179 47.73 -29.69 1.20
N ALA A 180 48.90 -29.39 1.76
CA ALA A 180 50.17 -29.70 1.11
C ALA A 180 51.20 -30.10 2.17
N SER A 181 51.32 -31.40 2.41
CA SER A 181 52.51 -31.99 3.02
C SER A 181 53.31 -32.65 1.90
N PRO A 182 54.46 -32.10 1.48
CA PRO A 182 55.42 -32.80 0.65
C PRO A 182 56.69 -33.03 1.46
N ALA A 183 56.82 -34.23 2.06
CA ALA A 183 58.13 -34.73 2.51
C ALA A 183 58.06 -36.25 2.73
N ASP A 184 57.78 -37.00 1.67
CA ASP A 184 58.34 -38.34 1.57
C ASP A 184 59.76 -38.17 1.01
N LYS A 185 60.77 -38.40 1.86
CA LYS A 185 62.18 -38.34 1.46
C LYS A 185 62.90 -39.59 1.92
N ALA A 186 63.21 -40.40 0.91
CA ALA A 186 64.37 -41.27 0.75
C ALA A 186 64.38 -42.54 1.62
N ALA A 187 64.07 -43.70 1.05
CA ALA A 187 64.85 -44.47 0.07
C ALA A 187 65.55 -45.63 0.77
N ALA A 188 65.00 -46.82 0.52
CA ALA A 188 65.67 -48.09 0.71
C ALA A 188 66.94 -48.15 -0.15
N ALA A 189 68.04 -48.62 0.45
CA ALA A 189 69.17 -49.17 -0.28
C ALA A 189 69.55 -50.50 0.38
N ALA A 190 69.27 -51.59 -0.33
CA ALA A 190 69.72 -52.95 -0.08
C ALA A 190 70.27 -53.50 -1.42
N PRO A 191 71.07 -54.57 -1.41
CA PRO A 191 72.42 -54.60 -1.98
C PRO A 191 72.48 -55.09 -3.42
N THR A 192 73.60 -54.87 -4.08
CA THR A 192 73.99 -55.63 -5.29
C THR A 192 75.51 -55.74 -5.35
N ALA A 193 76.02 -56.96 -5.10
CA ALA A 193 77.27 -57.43 -5.69
C ALA A 193 76.94 -58.01 -7.09
N PRO A 194 77.84 -57.91 -8.07
CA PRO A 194 78.71 -59.07 -8.32
C PRO A 194 80.18 -58.75 -8.72
N ASP A 195 81.06 -59.67 -8.30
CA ASP A 195 82.31 -60.23 -8.86
C ASP A 195 83.32 -59.39 -9.67
N HIS A 196 84.60 -59.47 -9.26
CA HIS A 196 85.68 -60.14 -10.02
C HIS A 196 87.00 -60.27 -9.19
N ASP A 197 87.61 -61.45 -9.28
CA ASP A 197 88.94 -61.96 -8.81
C ASP A 197 89.20 -62.28 -7.33
#